data_AF-A0A183IA28-F1
#
_entry.id   AF-A0A183IA28-F1
#
_cell.length_a   1.000
_cell.length_b   1.000
_cell.length_c   1.000
_cell.angle_alpha   90.00
_cell.angle_beta   90.00
_cell.angle_gamma   90.00
#
_symmetry.space_group_name_H-M   'P 1'
#
loop_
_entity.id
_entity.type
_entity.pdbx_description
1 polymer ?
#
loop_
_entity_poly.entity_id
_entity_poly.type
_entity_poly.pdbx_seq_one_letter_code
_entity_poly.pdbx_strand_id
1 'polypeptide(L)' 'MVEQVVDVDFKKNLLSPNGAFYLVAIKQNDIPKLLTFDSRLHGSVVLHRWCGIEHLFVLKFTRKHEENAGPM' A
#
# COMPACT_ATOMS: atom_id res chain seq x y z
N MET A 1 -8.17 16.22 12.17
CA MET A 1 -8.47 14.78 12.11
C MET A 1 -8.93 14.53 10.69
N VAL A 2 -8.02 14.20 9.77
CA VAL A 2 -8.41 13.84 8.40
C VAL A 2 -8.78 12.37 8.44
N GLU A 3 -10.06 12.07 8.24
CA GLU A 3 -10.49 10.69 7.99
C GLU A 3 -9.81 10.22 6.70
N GLN A 4 -8.79 9.37 6.85
CA GLN A 4 -8.32 8.57 5.73
C GLN A 4 -9.39 7.52 5.45
N VAL A 5 -10.32 7.87 4.56
CA VAL A 5 -11.19 6.89 3.92
C VAL A 5 -10.32 6.06 2.98
N VAL A 6 -9.59 5.10 3.54
CA VAL A 6 -9.23 3.91 2.77
C VAL A 6 -10.43 3.00 2.92
N ASP A 7 -11.33 3.10 1.94
CA ASP A 7 -12.53 2.26 1.89
C ASP A 7 -12.12 0.79 2.06
N VAL A 8 -12.52 0.23 3.20
CA VAL A 8 -12.06 -1.08 3.67
C VAL A 8 -12.61 -2.21 2.78
N ASP A 9 -13.55 -1.88 1.88
CA ASP A 9 -14.16 -2.81 0.91
C ASP A 9 -13.32 -3.04 -0.36
N PHE A 10 -12.21 -2.30 -0.55
CA PHE A 10 -11.20 -2.60 -1.59
C PHE A 10 -10.57 -4.02 -1.44
N LYS A 11 -10.82 -4.70 -0.31
CA LYS A 11 -10.04 -5.83 0.23
C LYS A 11 -10.14 -7.17 -0.50
N LYS A 12 -11.01 -7.36 -1.48
CA LYS A 12 -11.21 -8.71 -2.04
C LYS A 12 -11.08 -8.81 -3.57
N ASN A 13 -11.69 -7.91 -4.34
CA ASN A 13 -11.86 -8.13 -5.79
C ASN A 13 -11.34 -7.02 -6.71
N LEU A 14 -10.87 -5.89 -6.18
CA LEU A 14 -10.53 -4.75 -7.04
C LEU A 14 -9.15 -4.86 -7.69
N LEU A 15 -8.20 -5.51 -7.02
CA LEU A 15 -6.84 -5.71 -7.55
C LEU A 15 -6.76 -7.06 -8.28
N SER A 16 -6.55 -7.02 -9.60
CA SER A 16 -6.29 -8.20 -10.42
C SER A 16 -4.94 -8.87 -10.04
N PRO A 17 -4.64 -10.11 -10.49
CA PRO A 17 -3.37 -10.78 -10.20
C PRO A 17 -2.12 -9.93 -10.50
N ASN A 18 -2.16 -9.18 -11.60
CA ASN A 18 -1.07 -8.29 -12.03
C ASN A 18 -1.39 -6.80 -11.80
N GLY A 19 -2.45 -6.50 -11.02
CA GLY A 19 -2.89 -5.15 -10.74
C GLY A 19 -1.94 -4.42 -9.80
N ALA A 20 -1.90 -3.09 -9.93
CA ALA A 20 -1.20 -2.21 -9.00
C ALA A 20 -2.18 -1.17 -8.43
N PHE A 21 -2.07 -0.93 -7.12
CA PHE A 21 -2.78 0.11 -6.41
C PHE A 21 -1.80 1.16 -5.92
N TYR A 22 -2.09 2.44 -6.12
CA TYR A 22 -1.24 3.55 -5.71
C TYR A 22 -1.95 4.41 -4.67
N LEU A 23 -1.25 4.72 -3.59
CA LEU A 23 -1.74 5.56 -2.49
C LEU A 23 -0.77 6.72 -2.26
N VAL A 24 -1.30 7.93 -2.14
CA VAL A 24 -0.52 9.09 -1.67
C VAL A 24 -0.70 9.23 -0.16
N ALA A 25 0.40 9.34 0.56
CA ALA A 25 0.42 9.47 2.01
C ALA A 25 1.37 10.58 2.47
N ILE A 26 1.14 11.13 3.66
CA ILE A 26 2.05 12.04 4.35
C ILE A 26 2.82 11.29 5.45
N LYS A 27 3.95 11.82 5.89
CA LYS A 27 4.78 11.23 6.98
C LYS A 27 3.95 10.84 8.22
N GLN A 28 2.94 11.63 8.56
CA GLN A 28 2.05 11.45 9.72
C GLN A 28 1.11 10.23 9.59
N ASN A 29 1.00 9.63 8.40
CA ASN A 29 0.18 8.42 8.20
C ASN A 29 0.90 7.11 8.54
N ASP A 30 2.13 7.17 9.09
CA ASP A 30 2.92 5.98 9.45
C ASP A 30 3.15 5.04 8.25
N ILE A 31 4.07 5.47 7.37
CA ILE A 31 4.38 4.75 6.12
C ILE A 31 4.76 3.28 6.37
N PRO A 32 5.62 2.91 7.35
CA PRO A 32 5.90 1.50 7.64
C PRO A 32 4.65 0.68 7.96
N LYS A 33 3.72 1.23 8.74
CA LYS A 33 2.45 0.55 9.05
C LYS A 33 1.56 0.41 7.81
N LEU A 34 1.47 1.45 6.97
CA LEU A 34 0.74 1.38 5.71
C LEU A 34 1.32 0.37 4.73
N LEU A 35 2.64 0.14 4.72
CA LEU A 35 3.26 -0.85 3.83
C LEU A 35 2.96 -2.30 4.26
N THR A 36 2.58 -2.50 5.52
CA THR A 36 2.39 -3.84 6.14
C THR A 36 0.95 -4.12 6.56
N PHE A 37 0.01 -3.22 6.24
CA PHE A 37 -1.38 -3.31 6.72
C PHE A 37 -2.15 -4.54 6.22
N ASP A 38 -1.76 -5.12 5.08
CA ASP A 38 -2.35 -6.32 4.50
C ASP A 38 -1.25 -7.31 4.12
N SER A 39 -1.26 -8.48 4.75
CA SER A 39 -0.25 -9.52 4.54
C SER A 39 -0.23 -10.10 3.13
N ARG A 40 -1.31 -9.94 2.35
CA ARG A 40 -1.46 -10.46 0.99
C ARG A 40 -0.90 -9.50 -0.07
N LEU A 41 -0.58 -8.27 0.31
CA LEU A 41 -0.04 -7.24 -0.59
C LEU A 41 1.45 -7.03 -0.35
N HIS A 42 2.19 -6.79 -1.42
CA HIS A 42 3.54 -6.27 -1.37
C HIS A 42 3.48 -4.75 -1.56
N GLY A 43 3.76 -4.00 -0.51
CA GLY A 43 3.85 -2.54 -0.54
C GLY A 43 5.28 -2.04 -0.71
N SER A 44 5.49 -0.98 -1.49
CA SER A 44 6.76 -0.25 -1.57
C SER A 44 6.54 1.25 -1.77
N VAL A 45 7.54 2.07 -1.39
CA VAL A 45 7.57 3.49 -1.73
C VAL A 45 8.19 3.62 -3.12
N VAL A 46 7.45 4.17 -4.08
CA VAL A 46 7.94 4.37 -5.46
C VAL A 46 8.39 5.80 -5.74
N LEU A 47 7.89 6.75 -4.95
CA LEU A 47 8.28 8.16 -5.02
C LEU A 47 8.08 8.79 -3.64
N HIS A 48 8.95 9.73 -3.30
CA HIS A 48 8.68 10.66 -2.21
C HIS A 48 9.19 12.04 -2.59
N ARG A 49 8.52 13.09 -2.12
CA ARG A 49 8.91 14.48 -2.35
C ARG A 49 8.44 15.39 -1.23
N TRP A 50 9.16 16.48 -1.04
CA TRP A 50 8.70 17.59 -0.20
C TRP A 50 7.80 18.52 -1.01
N CYS A 51 6.67 18.91 -0.42
CA CYS A 51 5.73 19.87 -1.00
C CYS A 51 5.38 20.90 0.08
N GLY A 52 6.23 21.92 0.24
CA GLY A 52 6.21 22.79 1.40
C GLY A 52 6.63 22.03 2.66
N ILE A 53 5.82 22.10 3.72
CA ILE A 53 6.09 21.42 5.00
C ILE A 53 5.67 19.95 5.01
N GLU A 54 4.97 19.49 3.98
CA GLU A 54 4.51 18.11 3.89
C GLU A 54 5.49 17.24 3.12
N HIS A 55 5.86 16.11 3.71
CA HIS A 55 6.63 15.07 3.05
C HIS A 55 5.65 14.04 2.49
N LEU A 56 5.44 14.10 1.18
CA LEU A 56 4.53 13.23 0.44
C LEU A 56 5.24 11.94 0.01
N PHE A 57 4.51 10.84 0.08
CA PHE A 57 4.94 9.51 -0.35
C PHE A 57 3.92 8.96 -1.34
N VAL A 58 4.38 8.35 -2.41
CA VAL A 58 3.57 7.51 -3.30
C VAL A 58 3.92 6.07 -2.97
N LEU A 59 2.95 5.36 -2.42
CA LEU A 59 3.04 3.94 -2.11
C LEU A 59 2.43 3.15 -3.26
N LYS A 60 3.08 2.06 -3.66
CA LYS A 60 2.57 1.09 -4.63
C LYS A 60 2.33 -0.23 -3.93
N PHE A 61 1.18 -0.83 -4.17
CA PHE A 61 0.82 -2.16 -3.70
C PHE A 61 0.53 -3.07 -4.88
N THR A 62 1.07 -4.29 -4.83
CA THR A 62 0.74 -5.39 -5.75
C THR A 62 0.33 -6.61 -4.96
N ARG A 63 -0.40 -7.57 -5.55
CA ARG A 63 -0.62 -8.86 -4.89
C ARG A 63 0.72 -9.56 -4.69
N LYS A 64 0.91 -10.20 -3.54
CA LYS A 64 1.96 -11.21 -3.41
C LYS A 64 1.59 -12.38 -4.28
N HIS A 65 2.55 -12.88 -5.06
CA HIS A 65 2.42 -14.21 -5.62
C HIS A 65 2.39 -15.17 -4.43
N GLU A 66 1.37 -16.02 -4.35
CA GLU A 66 1.45 -17.20 -3.48
C GLU A 66 2.59 -18.05 -4.04
N GLU A 67 3.78 -17.93 -3.44
CA GLU A 67 4.79 -18.97 -3.61
C GLU A 67 4.17 -20.24 -3.04
N ASN A 68 3.87 -21.19 -3.94
CA ASN A 68 3.48 -22.53 -3.55
C ASN A 68 4.53 -23.06 -2.58
N ALA A 69 4.24 -23.04 -1.28
CA ALA A 69 4.92 -23.84 -0.29
C ALA A 69 4.62 -25.30 -0.64
N GLY A 70 5.46 -25.88 -1.50
CA GLY A 70 5.48 -27.31 -1.73
C GLY A 70 5.77 -28.02 -0.40
N PRO A 71 5.16 -29.20 -0.15
CA PRO A 71 5.40 -29.93 1.08
C PRO A 71 6.86 -30.40 1.12
N MET A 72 7.57 -30.08 2.20
CA MET A 72 8.70 -30.88 2.66
C MET A 72 8.19 -31.87 3.70
#